data_AF-A0A1H8NNI8-F1
#
_entry.id   AF-A0A1H8NNI8-F1
#
_cell.length_a   1.000
_cell.length_b   1.000
_cell.length_c   1.000
_cell.angle_alpha   90.00
_cell.angle_beta   90.00
_cell.angle_gamma   90.00
#
_symmetry.space_group_name_H-M   'P 1'
#
loop_
_entity.id
_entity.type
_entity.pdbx_description
1 polymer ?
#
loop_
_entity_poly.entity_id
_entity_poly.type
_entity_poly.pdbx_seq_one_letter_code
_entity_poly.pdbx_strand_id
1 'polypeptide(L)'
;PGSVPFKVGAAVLGGLGSEAGGQLGEGTPWEGPLRFAGGALGVLGPFSAARLGTGARAAPTLARAAEEASAGLGQAAENAPRTFYRGDQAGLTEFRSHAAQVGGQAHSEAVLAKGNKNDLMKMHAIDSENPPSPYISVTPHPAVARDFTLGSDGSVYQLQLAPGRAIPNPFSLYGESEHLVPHYISPDEIKGTLP
;
A
#
# COMPACT_ATOMS: atom_id res chain seq x y z
N PRO A 1 -9.97 -25.73 50.98
CA PRO A 1 -10.06 -24.31 50.54
C PRO A 1 -9.38 -24.14 49.16
N GLY A 2 -10.02 -23.80 48.06
CA GLY A 2 -11.41 -23.50 47.74
C GLY A 2 -11.47 -23.46 46.21
N SER A 3 -12.44 -24.13 45.63
CA SER A 3 -12.70 -24.22 44.19
C SER A 3 -13.36 -22.96 43.66
N VAL A 4 -13.04 -22.58 42.41
CA VAL A 4 -14.00 -22.03 41.45
C VAL A 4 -13.54 -22.33 40.03
N PRO A 5 -14.34 -23.06 39.21
CA PRO A 5 -14.16 -23.18 37.78
C PRO A 5 -14.97 -22.10 37.05
N PHE A 6 -14.35 -21.38 36.12
CA PHE A 6 -15.09 -20.55 35.17
C PHE A 6 -15.48 -21.40 33.95
N LYS A 7 -16.79 -21.67 33.84
CA LYS A 7 -17.50 -22.02 32.60
C LYS A 7 -18.13 -20.74 32.03
N VAL A 8 -18.55 -20.84 30.76
CA VAL A 8 -19.48 -20.01 29.96
C VAL A 8 -18.71 -19.33 28.82
N GLY A 9 -19.03 -19.55 27.54
CA GLY A 9 -20.06 -20.36 26.91
C GLY A 9 -19.83 -20.40 25.40
N ALA A 10 -20.14 -21.54 24.79
CA ALA A 10 -20.25 -21.67 23.35
C ALA A 10 -21.51 -20.93 22.88
N ALA A 11 -21.38 -20.14 21.81
CA ALA A 11 -22.50 -19.74 20.99
C ALA A 11 -22.20 -20.21 19.56
N VAL A 12 -22.71 -21.40 19.24
CA VAL A 12 -23.01 -21.80 17.86
C VAL A 12 -24.31 -21.12 17.49
N LEU A 13 -24.30 -20.31 16.44
CA LEU A 13 -25.50 -19.87 15.75
C LEU A 13 -25.36 -20.28 14.29
N GLY A 14 -25.99 -21.40 13.96
CA GLY A 14 -26.36 -21.73 12.59
C GLY A 14 -27.59 -20.92 12.16
N GLY A 15 -27.64 -20.62 10.88
CA GLY A 15 -28.79 -20.06 10.16
C GLY A 15 -28.36 -19.83 8.73
N LEU A 16 -28.49 -20.87 7.88
CA LEU A 16 -29.59 -21.07 6.94
C LEU A 16 -29.59 -20.03 5.81
N GLY A 17 -29.39 -20.54 4.60
CA GLY A 17 -29.37 -19.80 3.37
C GLY A 17 -30.69 -19.10 3.04
N SER A 18 -30.58 -18.15 2.14
CA SER A 18 -31.66 -17.73 1.25
C SER A 18 -31.01 -17.22 -0.03
N GLU A 19 -30.93 -18.15 -0.98
CA GLU A 19 -31.11 -17.91 -2.39
C GLU A 19 -32.28 -16.93 -2.66
N ALA A 20 -31.99 -15.83 -3.34
CA ALA A 20 -32.97 -15.06 -4.07
C ALA A 20 -32.31 -14.52 -5.34
N GLY A 21 -32.55 -15.24 -6.44
CA GLY A 21 -32.24 -14.79 -7.78
C GLY A 21 -33.34 -13.92 -8.37
N GLY A 22 -33.03 -13.36 -9.54
CA GLY A 22 -33.92 -12.62 -10.43
C GLY A 22 -33.76 -11.10 -10.30
N GLN A 23 -33.65 -10.30 -11.36
CA GLN A 23 -33.84 -10.57 -12.78
C GLN A 23 -33.35 -9.33 -13.57
N LEU A 24 -32.89 -9.58 -14.79
CA LEU A 24 -33.04 -8.74 -15.99
C LEU A 24 -32.34 -7.38 -16.07
N GLY A 25 -31.29 -7.38 -16.89
CA GLY A 25 -30.77 -6.23 -17.61
C GLY A 25 -29.96 -6.71 -18.81
N GLU A 26 -30.61 -7.42 -19.73
CA GLU A 26 -30.05 -7.75 -21.04
C GLU A 26 -29.77 -6.45 -21.82
N GLY A 27 -28.58 -6.35 -22.43
CA GLY A 27 -28.24 -5.19 -23.24
C GLY A 27 -26.79 -5.17 -23.72
N THR A 28 -26.36 -6.17 -24.49
CA THR A 28 -25.37 -5.99 -25.56
C THR A 28 -26.14 -5.78 -26.88
N PRO A 29 -25.63 -5.08 -27.91
CA PRO A 29 -24.23 -5.12 -28.36
C PRO A 29 -23.62 -3.77 -28.84
N TRP A 30 -22.32 -3.83 -29.13
CA TRP A 30 -21.57 -2.85 -29.92
C TRP A 30 -22.24 -2.54 -31.27
N GLU A 31 -22.40 -1.25 -31.61
CA GLU A 31 -22.34 -0.68 -32.97
C GLU A 31 -22.40 0.87 -32.88
N GLY A 32 -21.53 1.58 -33.62
CA GLY A 32 -21.35 3.05 -33.57
C GLY A 32 -22.52 3.88 -34.17
N PRO A 33 -22.41 5.23 -34.32
CA PRO A 33 -21.29 5.88 -35.02
C PRO A 33 -20.76 7.21 -34.44
N LEU A 34 -19.46 7.42 -34.66
CA LEU A 34 -18.80 8.72 -34.77
C LEU A 34 -19.52 9.61 -35.79
N ARG A 35 -20.16 10.69 -35.35
CA ARG A 35 -20.50 11.87 -36.16
C ARG A 35 -20.53 13.15 -35.31
N PHE A 36 -19.38 13.76 -35.09
CA PHE A 36 -19.31 15.23 -35.08
C PHE A 36 -18.68 15.64 -36.40
N ALA A 37 -19.55 16.10 -37.30
CA ALA A 37 -19.21 16.64 -38.60
C ALA A 37 -18.84 18.12 -38.47
N GLY A 38 -17.84 18.54 -39.24
CA GLY A 38 -17.55 19.92 -39.61
C GLY A 38 -16.15 20.35 -39.17
N GLY A 39 -15.12 20.38 -40.02
CA GLY A 39 -15.05 20.17 -41.45
C GLY A 39 -13.65 20.54 -41.96
N ALA A 40 -13.33 20.00 -43.15
CA ALA A 40 -12.26 20.39 -44.06
C ALA A 40 -10.79 20.11 -43.68
N LEU A 41 -10.34 18.89 -44.00
CA LEU A 41 -9.04 18.71 -44.64
C LEU A 41 -9.03 19.43 -45.99
N GLY A 42 -8.00 20.24 -46.24
CA GLY A 42 -7.75 20.90 -47.53
C GLY A 42 -6.27 21.23 -47.72
N VAL A 43 -5.51 20.22 -48.15
CA VAL A 43 -4.48 20.25 -49.21
C VAL A 43 -3.59 21.51 -49.36
N LEU A 44 -2.28 21.31 -49.14
CA LEU A 44 -1.10 21.87 -49.84
C LEU A 44 -1.18 23.27 -50.50
N GLY A 45 -0.34 24.21 -50.01
CA GLY A 45 0.09 25.41 -50.74
C GLY A 45 0.95 26.35 -49.90
N PRO A 46 2.11 26.86 -50.38
CA PRO A 46 3.12 27.54 -49.56
C PRO A 46 2.96 29.07 -49.53
N PHE A 47 3.62 29.69 -48.56
CA PHE A 47 3.80 31.14 -48.36
C PHE A 47 2.55 31.93 -47.98
N SER A 48 2.49 32.35 -46.71
CA SER A 48 2.52 33.79 -46.38
C SER A 48 2.66 33.99 -44.88
N ALA A 49 3.67 34.75 -44.51
CA ALA A 49 3.88 35.27 -43.18
C ALA A 49 2.69 36.14 -42.75
N ALA A 50 2.07 35.82 -41.61
CA ALA A 50 1.26 36.75 -40.86
C ALA A 50 2.00 37.06 -39.56
N ARG A 51 2.65 38.22 -39.56
CA ARG A 51 3.20 38.89 -38.38
C ARG A 51 2.08 39.14 -37.36
N LEU A 52 2.33 38.68 -36.14
CA LEU A 52 2.25 39.40 -34.87
C LEU A 52 1.28 40.61 -34.80
N GLY A 53 0.32 40.53 -33.88
CA GLY A 53 -0.26 41.74 -33.27
C GLY A 53 -1.61 41.55 -32.60
N THR A 54 -1.60 41.24 -31.29
CA THR A 54 -2.46 41.73 -30.17
C THR A 54 -2.43 40.67 -29.06
N GLY A 55 -1.65 40.86 -27.99
CA GLY A 55 -2.15 41.48 -26.77
C GLY A 55 -2.97 40.46 -25.95
N ALA A 56 -2.32 39.54 -25.24
CA ALA A 56 -2.04 39.62 -23.80
C ALA A 56 -3.24 39.25 -22.89
N ARG A 57 -2.95 38.33 -21.95
CA ARG A 57 -3.73 37.90 -20.75
C ARG A 57 -4.83 36.83 -20.93
N ALA A 58 -4.41 35.61 -21.22
CA ALA A 58 -5.12 34.40 -20.74
C ALA A 58 -4.17 33.23 -20.37
N ALA A 59 -2.87 33.35 -20.65
CA ALA A 59 -1.89 32.30 -20.43
C ALA A 59 -1.31 32.17 -19.00
N PRO A 60 -1.16 33.23 -18.17
CA PRO A 60 -0.46 33.05 -16.88
C PRO A 60 -1.34 32.35 -15.84
N THR A 61 -2.66 32.44 -15.94
CA THR A 61 -3.60 31.77 -15.03
C THR A 61 -3.73 30.28 -15.30
N LEU A 62 -3.68 29.83 -16.56
CA LEU A 62 -3.70 28.41 -16.90
C LEU A 62 -2.38 27.72 -16.55
N ALA A 63 -1.24 28.37 -16.79
CA ALA A 63 0.07 27.83 -16.40
C ALA A 63 0.20 27.73 -14.88
N ARG A 64 -0.22 28.77 -14.14
CA ARG A 64 -0.23 28.76 -12.68
C ARG A 64 -1.23 27.77 -12.10
N ALA A 65 -2.43 27.65 -12.66
CA ALA A 65 -3.41 26.66 -12.23
C ALA A 65 -2.94 25.22 -12.53
N ALA A 66 -2.23 24.99 -13.64
CA ALA A 66 -1.62 23.71 -13.95
C ALA A 66 -0.44 23.39 -13.01
N GLU A 67 0.39 24.38 -12.66
CA GLU A 67 1.46 24.22 -11.66
C GLU A 67 0.87 23.94 -10.26
N GLU A 68 -0.13 24.71 -9.80
CA GLU A 68 -0.81 24.50 -8.53
C GLU A 68 -1.55 23.15 -8.48
N ALA A 69 -2.18 22.73 -9.58
CA ALA A 69 -2.79 21.40 -9.68
C ALA A 69 -1.74 20.29 -9.67
N SER A 70 -0.59 20.48 -10.33
CA SER A 70 0.50 19.50 -10.33
C SER A 70 1.17 19.38 -8.96
N ALA A 71 1.34 20.50 -8.24
CA ALA A 71 1.83 20.52 -6.87
C ALA A 71 0.83 19.85 -5.91
N GLY A 72 -0.47 20.09 -6.10
CA GLY A 72 -1.53 19.44 -5.34
C GLY A 72 -1.62 17.94 -5.60
N LEU A 73 -1.43 17.49 -6.84
CA LEU A 73 -1.36 16.08 -7.20
C LEU A 73 -0.10 15.40 -6.64
N GLY A 74 1.05 16.10 -6.64
CA GLY A 74 2.29 15.63 -6.02
C GLY A 74 2.13 15.44 -4.51
N GLN A 75 1.58 16.42 -3.80
CA GLN A 75 1.29 16.31 -2.38
C GLN A 75 0.22 15.24 -2.09
N ALA A 76 -0.82 15.11 -2.91
CA ALA A 76 -1.83 14.07 -2.74
C ALA A 76 -1.23 12.68 -2.92
N ALA A 77 -0.30 12.50 -3.87
CA ALA A 77 0.42 11.25 -4.08
C ALA A 77 1.40 10.94 -2.93
N GLU A 78 2.09 11.95 -2.39
CA GLU A 78 2.97 11.79 -1.23
C GLU A 78 2.21 11.45 0.06
N ASN A 79 0.97 11.94 0.18
CA ASN A 79 0.09 11.69 1.32
C ASN A 79 -0.91 10.55 1.11
N ALA A 80 -0.80 9.80 0.00
CA ALA A 80 -1.63 8.62 -0.22
C ALA A 80 -1.05 7.40 0.51
N PRO A 81 -1.90 6.52 1.09
CA PRO A 81 -1.46 5.22 1.54
C PRO A 81 -0.71 4.47 0.42
N ARG A 82 0.35 3.75 0.79
CA ARG A 82 1.20 3.02 -0.15
C ARG A 82 1.07 1.52 0.05
N THR A 83 1.14 0.79 -1.05
CA THR A 83 1.10 -0.68 -1.03
C THR A 83 2.49 -1.24 -0.78
N PHE A 84 2.57 -2.17 0.17
CA PHE A 84 3.75 -2.97 0.47
C PHE A 84 3.38 -4.45 0.53
N TYR A 85 4.39 -5.30 0.55
CA TYR A 85 4.26 -6.74 0.57
C TYR A 85 5.19 -7.36 1.61
N ARG A 86 4.75 -8.49 2.18
CA ARG A 86 5.54 -9.30 3.10
C ARG A 86 5.27 -10.77 2.84
N GLY A 87 6.33 -11.56 2.63
CA GLY A 87 6.24 -13.01 2.65
C GLY A 87 6.31 -13.51 4.09
N ASP A 88 5.41 -14.42 4.45
CA ASP A 88 5.39 -15.01 5.79
C ASP A 88 4.65 -16.37 5.77
N GLN A 89 4.48 -16.99 6.93
CA GLN A 89 3.58 -18.13 7.09
C GLN A 89 2.14 -17.74 6.73
N ALA A 90 1.38 -18.65 6.11
CA ALA A 90 -0.04 -18.44 5.82
C ALA A 90 -0.91 -18.38 7.09
N GLY A 91 -2.04 -17.66 7.01
CA GLY A 91 -3.06 -17.61 8.05
C GLY A 91 -2.84 -16.56 9.14
N LEU A 92 -1.87 -15.66 8.98
CA LEU A 92 -1.64 -14.55 9.90
C LEU A 92 -2.70 -13.47 9.73
N THR A 93 -3.21 -12.97 10.86
CA THR A 93 -4.18 -11.88 10.93
C THR A 93 -3.57 -10.55 11.36
N GLU A 94 -2.33 -10.58 11.83
CA GLU A 94 -1.52 -9.42 12.22
C GLU A 94 -0.04 -9.79 12.15
N PHE A 95 0.82 -8.78 12.14
CA PHE A 95 2.27 -8.96 12.29
C PHE A 95 2.76 -8.25 13.53
N ARG A 96 3.71 -8.88 14.22
CA ARG A 96 4.38 -8.33 15.40
C ARG A 96 5.88 -8.39 15.19
N SER A 97 6.58 -7.28 15.44
CA SER A 97 8.05 -7.25 15.51
C SER A 97 8.56 -8.22 16.59
N HIS A 98 9.79 -8.72 16.49
CA HIS A 98 10.35 -9.64 17.48
C HIS A 98 10.33 -9.05 18.89
N ALA A 99 10.67 -7.76 19.05
CA ALA A 99 10.54 -7.07 20.34
C ALA A 99 9.09 -7.10 20.88
N ALA A 100 8.10 -6.91 20.00
CA ALA A 100 6.69 -6.97 20.37
C ALA A 100 6.20 -8.39 20.68
N GLN A 101 6.76 -9.42 20.05
CA GLN A 101 6.49 -10.81 20.39
C GLN A 101 7.04 -11.18 21.76
N VAL A 102 8.25 -10.71 22.09
CA VAL A 102 8.94 -11.03 23.35
C VAL A 102 8.35 -10.27 24.54
N GLY A 103 8.12 -8.96 24.40
CA GLY A 103 7.75 -8.08 25.53
C GLY A 103 6.48 -7.26 25.33
N GLY A 104 5.74 -7.48 24.25
CA GLY A 104 4.56 -6.69 23.90
C GLY A 104 4.90 -5.30 23.34
N GLN A 105 3.86 -4.53 23.03
CA GLN A 105 3.98 -3.23 22.38
C GLN A 105 4.82 -2.23 23.17
N ALA A 106 4.55 -2.08 24.47
CA ALA A 106 5.28 -1.16 25.33
C ALA A 106 6.80 -1.47 25.37
N HIS A 107 7.19 -2.74 25.25
CA HIS A 107 8.59 -3.11 25.14
C HIS A 107 9.19 -2.67 23.81
N SER A 108 8.53 -2.96 22.69
CA SER A 108 8.97 -2.54 21.36
C SER A 108 9.09 -1.01 21.25
N GLU A 109 8.13 -0.27 21.83
CA GLU A 109 8.18 1.20 21.95
C GLU A 109 9.36 1.68 22.80
N ALA A 110 9.62 1.04 23.95
CA ALA A 110 10.76 1.39 24.79
C ALA A 110 12.11 1.13 24.11
N VAL A 111 12.22 0.07 23.29
CA VAL A 111 13.43 -0.23 22.49
C VAL A 111 13.66 0.89 21.46
N LEU A 112 12.64 1.29 20.70
CA LEU A 112 12.77 2.39 19.74
C LEU A 112 13.06 3.74 20.41
N ALA A 113 12.43 4.02 21.54
CA ALA A 113 12.58 5.31 22.23
C ALA A 113 13.98 5.50 22.85
N LYS A 114 14.62 4.42 23.29
CA LYS A 114 15.94 4.45 23.95
C LYS A 114 17.10 4.20 22.99
N GLY A 115 16.87 3.39 21.95
CA GLY A 115 17.93 2.99 21.03
C GLY A 115 18.24 4.06 19.99
N ASN A 116 19.47 4.01 19.47
CA ASN A 116 19.81 4.78 18.28
C ASN A 116 19.10 4.15 17.07
N LYS A 117 18.28 4.92 16.37
CA LYS A 117 17.50 4.45 15.21
C LYS A 117 18.37 3.73 14.18
N ASN A 118 19.50 4.31 13.79
CA ASN A 118 20.36 3.73 12.76
C ASN A 118 20.99 2.42 13.24
N ASP A 119 21.42 2.35 14.49
CA ASP A 119 21.97 1.13 15.06
C ASP A 119 20.92 0.02 15.12
N LEU A 120 19.68 0.36 15.52
CA LEU A 120 18.57 -0.61 15.53
C LEU A 120 18.23 -1.12 14.13
N MET A 121 18.21 -0.24 13.12
CA MET A 121 17.96 -0.64 11.73
C MET A 121 19.10 -1.49 11.17
N LYS A 122 20.36 -1.14 11.49
CA LYS A 122 21.54 -1.90 11.10
C LYS A 122 21.56 -3.28 11.76
N MET A 123 21.26 -3.36 13.05
CA MET A 123 21.18 -4.65 13.75
C MET A 123 20.07 -5.50 13.16
N HIS A 124 18.89 -4.93 12.92
CA HIS A 124 17.77 -5.64 12.31
C HIS A 124 18.11 -6.28 10.95
N ALA A 125 18.89 -5.60 10.12
CA ALA A 125 19.34 -6.11 8.82
C ALA A 125 20.33 -7.28 8.94
N ILE A 126 20.99 -7.45 10.09
CA ILE A 126 21.95 -8.53 10.35
C ILE A 126 21.25 -9.70 11.05
N ASP A 127 20.53 -9.40 12.13
CA ASP A 127 19.79 -10.34 12.96
C ASP A 127 18.60 -9.60 13.59
N SER A 128 17.40 -10.11 13.33
CA SER A 128 16.16 -9.51 13.85
C SER A 128 15.70 -10.12 15.18
N GLU A 129 16.29 -11.22 15.61
CA GLU A 129 15.92 -11.96 16.81
C GLU A 129 16.79 -11.57 18.01
N ASN A 130 18.08 -11.31 17.80
CA ASN A 130 19.01 -10.99 18.88
C ASN A 130 19.95 -9.79 18.56
N PRO A 131 19.70 -8.60 19.12
CA PRO A 131 18.60 -8.27 20.03
C PRO A 131 17.24 -8.25 19.30
N PRO A 132 16.11 -8.49 20.00
CA PRO A 132 14.80 -8.49 19.38
C PRO A 132 14.52 -7.16 18.67
N SER A 133 14.36 -7.20 17.35
CA SER A 133 14.12 -6.01 16.55
C SER A 133 12.72 -5.44 16.82
N PRO A 134 12.57 -4.12 16.92
CA PRO A 134 11.27 -3.47 16.98
C PRO A 134 10.64 -3.25 15.58
N TYR A 135 11.27 -3.74 14.51
CA TYR A 135 10.83 -3.55 13.13
C TYR A 135 10.29 -4.82 12.49
N ILE A 136 9.40 -4.62 11.51
CA ILE A 136 8.86 -5.63 10.61
C ILE A 136 9.28 -5.25 9.19
N SER A 137 10.01 -6.14 8.51
CA SER A 137 10.43 -5.97 7.12
C SER A 137 9.24 -6.08 6.16
N VAL A 138 9.13 -5.13 5.24
CA VAL A 138 8.20 -5.11 4.11
C VAL A 138 8.91 -4.60 2.87
N THR A 139 8.38 -4.87 1.69
CA THR A 139 8.97 -4.43 0.41
C THR A 139 7.89 -3.91 -0.53
N PRO A 140 8.16 -2.92 -1.40
CA PRO A 140 7.22 -2.51 -2.44
C PRO A 140 7.10 -3.57 -3.57
N HIS A 141 7.93 -4.60 -3.58
CA HIS A 141 8.00 -5.59 -4.65
C HIS A 141 7.43 -6.96 -4.22
N PRO A 142 6.30 -7.42 -4.78
CA PRO A 142 5.70 -8.71 -4.39
C PRO A 142 6.59 -9.90 -4.76
N ALA A 143 7.41 -9.78 -5.81
CA ALA A 143 8.38 -10.81 -6.19
C ALA A 143 9.45 -11.01 -5.10
N VAL A 144 10.00 -9.91 -4.57
CA VAL A 144 10.96 -9.97 -3.45
C VAL A 144 10.28 -10.57 -2.22
N ALA A 145 9.05 -10.15 -1.90
CA ALA A 145 8.31 -10.71 -0.77
C ALA A 145 8.12 -12.23 -0.88
N ARG A 146 7.96 -12.76 -2.10
CA ARG A 146 7.81 -14.20 -2.33
C ARG A 146 9.05 -15.00 -1.92
N ASP A 147 10.24 -14.43 -2.05
CA ASP A 147 11.49 -15.10 -1.66
C ASP A 147 11.58 -15.34 -0.14
N PHE A 148 10.74 -14.66 0.66
CA PHE A 148 10.68 -14.77 2.12
C PHE A 148 9.45 -15.52 2.64
N THR A 149 8.67 -16.18 1.78
CA THR A 149 7.56 -17.03 2.24
C THR A 149 8.11 -18.27 2.95
N LEU A 150 7.59 -18.57 4.14
CA LEU A 150 8.05 -19.72 4.93
C LEU A 150 7.45 -21.03 4.41
N GLY A 151 8.27 -21.83 3.72
CA GLY A 151 7.89 -23.16 3.21
C GLY A 151 7.02 -23.13 1.95
N SER A 152 6.54 -24.31 1.52
CA SER A 152 5.64 -24.45 0.36
C SER A 152 4.26 -23.83 0.57
N ASP A 153 3.92 -23.53 1.83
CA ASP A 153 2.58 -23.10 2.25
C ASP A 153 2.60 -21.65 2.74
N GLY A 154 3.67 -20.89 2.49
CA GLY A 154 3.74 -19.48 2.84
C GLY A 154 2.83 -18.63 1.95
N SER A 155 2.61 -17.38 2.34
CA SER A 155 1.76 -16.43 1.60
C SER A 155 2.43 -15.07 1.51
N VAL A 156 2.20 -14.38 0.39
CA VAL A 156 2.58 -12.98 0.24
C VAL A 156 1.41 -12.10 0.63
N TYR A 157 1.55 -11.37 1.72
CA TYR A 157 0.52 -10.47 2.22
C TYR A 157 0.62 -9.12 1.51
N GLN A 158 -0.51 -8.61 1.03
CA GLN A 158 -0.63 -7.25 0.52
C GLN A 158 -1.04 -6.31 1.65
N LEU A 159 -0.24 -5.26 1.84
CA LEU A 159 -0.34 -4.32 2.94
C LEU A 159 -0.65 -2.92 2.39
N GLN A 160 -1.62 -2.23 2.96
CA GLN A 160 -1.89 -0.82 2.64
C GLN A 160 -1.51 0.03 3.85
N LEU A 161 -0.33 0.65 3.78
CA LEU A 161 0.25 1.39 4.91
C LEU A 161 0.06 2.89 4.72
N ALA A 162 -0.22 3.59 5.83
CA ALA A 162 -0.32 5.05 5.83
C ALA A 162 0.98 5.72 5.37
N PRO A 163 0.93 6.97 4.87
CA PRO A 163 2.13 7.73 4.52
C PRO A 163 3.12 7.79 5.70
N GLY A 164 4.41 7.56 5.43
CA GLY A 164 5.45 7.57 6.45
C GLY A 164 5.46 6.37 7.42
N ARG A 165 4.48 5.46 7.33
CA ARG A 165 4.39 4.27 8.20
C ARG A 165 5.54 3.30 7.99
N ALA A 166 5.94 3.10 6.74
CA ALA A 166 7.06 2.26 6.33
C ALA A 166 8.29 3.13 6.04
N ILE A 167 9.39 2.85 6.74
CA ILE A 167 10.61 3.65 6.70
C ILE A 167 11.63 2.93 5.82
N PRO A 168 12.17 3.55 4.75
CA PRO A 168 13.21 2.92 3.93
C PRO A 168 14.40 2.45 4.79
N ASN A 169 14.86 1.22 4.61
CA ASN A 169 16.05 0.72 5.29
C ASN A 169 17.31 1.03 4.48
N PRO A 170 18.17 2.00 4.88
CA PRO A 170 19.41 2.27 4.17
C PRO A 170 20.45 1.16 4.34
N PHE A 171 20.20 0.21 5.25
CA PHE A 171 21.05 -0.95 5.51
C PHE A 171 20.50 -2.24 4.87
N SER A 172 19.47 -2.13 4.01
CA SER A 172 18.91 -3.27 3.28
C SER A 172 20.02 -3.99 2.52
N LEU A 173 20.09 -5.30 2.71
CA LEU A 173 21.03 -6.14 2.00
C LEU A 173 20.43 -6.55 0.65
N TYR A 174 21.27 -6.85 -0.34
CA TYR A 174 20.88 -7.53 -1.59
C TYR A 174 19.82 -6.87 -2.49
N GLY A 175 19.56 -5.56 -2.35
CA GLY A 175 18.66 -4.83 -3.27
C GLY A 175 17.16 -5.15 -3.08
N GLU A 176 16.80 -5.66 -1.91
CA GLU A 176 15.43 -6.08 -1.54
C GLU A 176 14.43 -4.90 -1.46
N SER A 177 14.94 -3.67 -1.55
CA SER A 177 14.17 -2.43 -1.38
C SER A 177 13.38 -2.45 -0.07
N GLU A 178 14.01 -2.94 0.99
CA GLU A 178 13.39 -3.16 2.28
C GLU A 178 12.93 -1.84 2.91
N HIS A 179 11.73 -1.87 3.46
CA HIS A 179 11.18 -0.85 4.33
C HIS A 179 10.80 -1.48 5.67
N LEU A 180 10.89 -0.68 6.73
CA LEU A 180 10.67 -1.13 8.09
C LEU A 180 9.41 -0.51 8.66
N VAL A 181 8.53 -1.36 9.18
CA VAL A 181 7.33 -0.96 9.89
C VAL A 181 7.53 -1.23 11.38
N PRO A 182 7.52 -0.20 12.25
CA PRO A 182 7.73 -0.43 13.67
C PRO A 182 6.53 -1.11 14.34
N HIS A 183 6.83 -1.92 15.36
CA HIS A 183 5.92 -2.55 16.32
C HIS A 183 5.00 -3.65 15.76
N TYR A 184 3.96 -3.24 15.04
CA TYR A 184 2.84 -4.09 14.60
C TYR A 184 2.37 -3.70 13.19
N ILE A 185 1.82 -4.65 12.47
CA ILE A 185 0.94 -4.38 11.33
C ILE A 185 -0.42 -4.95 11.70
N SER A 186 -1.40 -4.07 11.78
CA SER A 186 -2.75 -4.36 12.23
C SER A 186 -3.56 -5.13 11.18
N PRO A 187 -4.63 -5.84 11.59
CA PRO A 187 -5.48 -6.57 10.64
C PRO A 187 -6.08 -5.67 9.56
N ASP A 188 -6.39 -4.41 9.88
CA ASP A 188 -6.92 -3.45 8.91
C ASP A 188 -5.87 -2.96 7.90
N GLU A 189 -4.58 -3.06 8.20
CA GLU A 189 -3.51 -2.78 7.24
C GLU A 189 -3.30 -3.94 6.24
N ILE A 190 -3.79 -5.15 6.55
CA ILE A 190 -3.70 -6.33 5.68
C ILE A 190 -4.92 -6.37 4.73
N LYS A 191 -4.67 -6.29 3.42
CA LYS A 191 -5.74 -6.20 2.40
C LYS A 191 -6.04 -7.51 1.69
N GLY A 192 -5.18 -8.50 1.86
CA GLY A 192 -5.34 -9.83 1.28
C GLY A 192 -4.00 -10.53 1.12
N THR A 193 -4.04 -11.68 0.45
CA THR A 193 -2.86 -12.47 0.11
C THR A 193 -2.79 -12.66 -1.40
N LEU A 194 -1.57 -12.74 -1.91
CA LEU A 194 -1.28 -13.17 -3.27
C LEU A 194 -0.94 -14.66 -3.27
N PRO A 195 -1.26 -15.39 -4.35
CA PRO A 195 -0.81 -16.75 -4.56
C PRO A 195 0.71 -16.84 -4.86
#